data_AF-A0A7C5XZT9-F1
#
_entry.id   AF-A0A7C5XZT9-F1
#
_cell.length_a   1.000
_cell.length_b   1.000
_cell.length_c   1.000
_cell.angle_alpha   90.00
_cell.angle_beta   90.00
_cell.angle_gamma   90.00
#
_symmetry.space_group_name_H-M   'P 1'
#
loop_
_entity.id
_entity.type
_entity.pdbx_description
1 polymer ?
#
loop_
_entity_poly.entity_id
_entity_poly.type
_entity_poly.pdbx_seq_one_letter_code
_entity_poly.pdbx_strand_id
1 'polypeptide(L)'
;MAVLGAAAILVGAGIVWVGATQGFPLSGGVFENPNLAAAVLIAILPLLAISRSPIIRFGAVPALGIAAAMTGSRAGLMALVVITVLLLRGRARWLAGGLAALGGTILVWWRFTRHPDALAWLRVQIWGAALRLYAQHPVTGVSPGGISDTSGTVRLTTPIGCSLHARHMAGAESSLLGVLVNTGAVGATLGLLIAVLMVAAALKISGEARRRAAIATLAGCLVMASFHDFLQEPGVLLWWAAVVGLLLALRDGPPASFSWSSRDAIRAAVAAGLMAWMTIQPALARHLASSDSSLEAAALHMLRLEPWDDSAARAIVRQALDKNARWTWDDAGRALYWTRHVTQVHPGGPASWILAARVNARIVNDLGAYASAIAGAREGFRNACALEPHLPWFWYEWATLERRLGHLESARRLAARALVEEPNFVPGWLLLTRIDLDLGQVKLAQEDFQRAHGARKCFQGRKLEPYEQQLLRAPAWQWRQLEATLP
;
A
#
# COMPACT_ATOMS: atom_id res chain seq x y z
N MET A 1 6.29 28.24 13.60
CA MET A 1 5.77 28.83 12.34
C MET A 1 6.89 29.07 11.33
N ALA A 2 7.95 29.82 11.67
CA ALA A 2 9.03 30.13 10.73
C ALA A 2 9.71 28.89 10.11
N VAL A 3 10.09 27.91 10.94
CA VAL A 3 10.73 26.65 10.46
C VAL A 3 9.83 25.88 9.51
N LEU A 4 8.57 25.60 9.91
CA LEU A 4 7.59 24.91 9.06
C LEU A 4 7.27 25.71 7.79
N GLY A 5 7.17 27.04 7.88
CA GLY A 5 6.97 27.91 6.73
C GLY A 5 8.13 27.86 5.74
N ALA A 6 9.37 27.94 6.24
CA ALA A 6 10.58 27.84 5.41
C ALA A 6 10.68 26.47 4.74
N ALA A 7 10.45 25.39 5.48
CA ALA A 7 10.42 24.03 4.92
C ALA A 7 9.35 23.90 3.81
N ALA A 8 8.15 24.42 4.03
CA ALA A 8 7.10 24.40 3.01
C ALA A 8 7.46 25.25 1.78
N ILE A 9 8.09 26.42 1.96
CA ILE A 9 8.58 27.27 0.86
C ILE A 9 9.65 26.54 0.04
N LEU A 10 10.59 25.85 0.69
CA LEU A 10 11.60 25.06 -0.01
C LEU A 10 10.96 23.92 -0.82
N VAL A 11 10.01 23.19 -0.24
CA VAL A 11 9.26 22.15 -0.95
C VAL A 11 8.49 22.75 -2.14
N GLY A 12 7.79 23.86 -1.94
CA GLY A 12 7.03 24.55 -2.99
C GLY A 12 7.93 25.05 -4.13
N ALA A 13 9.07 25.65 -3.80
CA ALA A 13 10.06 26.10 -4.78
C ALA A 13 10.63 24.93 -5.58
N GLY A 14 10.93 23.80 -4.93
CA GLY A 14 11.36 22.57 -5.61
C GLY A 14 10.34 22.05 -6.61
N ILE A 15 9.04 22.04 -6.25
CA ILE A 15 7.96 21.62 -7.16
C ILE A 15 7.85 22.54 -8.38
N VAL A 16 7.89 23.86 -8.16
CA VAL A 16 7.83 24.84 -9.25
C VAL A 16 9.05 24.72 -10.17
N TRP A 17 10.25 24.60 -9.59
CA TRP A 17 11.49 24.43 -10.33
C TRP A 17 11.47 23.18 -11.20
N VAL A 18 11.08 22.03 -10.63
CA VAL A 18 10.96 20.76 -11.36
C VAL A 18 9.94 20.89 -12.49
N GLY A 19 8.77 21.49 -12.22
CA GLY A 19 7.75 21.74 -13.23
C GLY A 19 8.24 22.62 -14.38
N ALA A 20 9.04 23.65 -14.09
CA ALA A 20 9.60 24.56 -15.08
C ALA A 20 10.70 23.90 -15.94
N THR A 21 11.57 23.11 -15.32
CA THR A 21 12.73 22.49 -15.98
C THR A 21 12.38 21.27 -16.82
N GLN A 22 11.40 20.48 -16.41
CA GLN A 22 11.03 19.25 -17.12
C GLN A 22 9.86 19.42 -18.10
N GLY A 23 9.33 20.64 -18.23
CA GLY A 23 8.19 20.94 -19.10
C GLY A 23 6.87 20.29 -18.68
N PHE A 24 6.87 19.52 -17.58
CA PHE A 24 5.71 18.86 -17.01
C PHE A 24 5.77 18.96 -15.48
N PRO A 25 4.64 19.18 -14.80
CA PRO A 25 4.57 18.96 -13.36
C PRO A 25 4.81 17.47 -13.10
N LEU A 26 6.02 17.09 -12.67
CA LEU A 26 6.23 15.77 -12.09
C LEU A 26 5.24 15.63 -10.94
N SER A 27 4.30 14.70 -11.08
CA SER A 27 3.34 14.37 -10.06
C SER A 27 4.10 13.75 -8.87
N GLY A 28 4.59 14.57 -7.95
CA GLY A 28 5.26 14.13 -6.72
C GLY A 28 6.50 14.93 -6.31
N GLY A 29 7.26 15.49 -7.25
CA GLY A 29 8.55 16.13 -6.93
C GLY A 29 9.43 15.23 -6.05
N VAL A 30 9.95 15.77 -4.94
CA VAL A 30 10.77 15.06 -3.93
C VAL A 30 10.04 13.88 -3.27
N PHE A 31 8.70 13.89 -3.25
CA PHE A 31 7.90 12.91 -2.51
C PHE A 31 7.42 11.72 -3.36
N GLU A 32 7.78 11.65 -4.65
CA GLU A 32 7.33 10.66 -5.66
C GLU A 32 5.80 10.59 -5.90
N ASN A 33 4.98 10.96 -4.91
CA ASN A 33 3.53 10.97 -4.92
C ASN A 33 3.01 12.42 -4.79
N PRO A 34 2.21 12.91 -5.76
CA PRO A 34 1.72 14.28 -5.76
C PRO A 34 0.85 14.62 -4.55
N ASN A 35 0.16 13.63 -3.99
CA ASN A 35 -0.73 13.81 -2.86
C ASN A 35 0.04 14.11 -1.59
N LEU A 36 1.21 13.47 -1.38
CA LEU A 36 2.06 13.70 -0.21
C LEU A 36 2.63 15.12 -0.21
N ALA A 37 3.16 15.55 -1.37
CA ALA A 37 3.64 16.92 -1.55
C ALA A 37 2.53 17.94 -1.26
N ALA A 38 1.32 17.72 -1.81
CA ALA A 38 0.17 18.59 -1.55
C ALA A 38 -0.23 18.58 -0.07
N ALA A 39 -0.20 17.44 0.61
CA ALA A 39 -0.57 17.32 2.02
C ALA A 39 0.32 18.16 2.95
N VAL A 40 1.62 18.26 2.62
CA VAL A 40 2.58 19.12 3.33
C VAL A 40 2.25 20.60 3.12
N LEU A 41 2.06 21.02 1.87
CA LEU A 41 1.82 22.42 1.53
C LEU A 41 0.46 22.93 2.04
N ILE A 42 -0.60 22.15 1.89
CA ILE A 42 -1.97 22.58 2.16
C ILE A 42 -2.21 22.81 3.65
N ALA A 43 -1.65 21.95 4.50
CA ALA A 43 -1.84 22.06 5.96
C ALA A 43 -1.31 23.40 6.51
N ILE A 44 -0.20 23.92 5.96
CA ILE A 44 0.47 25.13 6.48
C ILE A 44 -0.12 26.44 5.95
N LEU A 45 -0.83 26.44 4.81
CA LEU A 45 -1.34 27.66 4.17
C LEU A 45 -2.17 28.55 5.11
N PRO A 46 -3.16 28.02 5.88
CA PRO A 46 -3.97 28.85 6.77
C PRO A 46 -3.14 29.51 7.89
N LEU A 47 -2.10 28.82 8.36
CA LEU A 47 -1.20 29.34 9.38
C LEU A 47 -0.35 30.51 8.84
N LEU A 48 0.12 30.43 7.59
CA LEU A 48 0.88 31.52 6.96
C LEU A 48 -0.02 32.71 6.61
N ALA A 49 -1.30 32.47 6.28
CA ALA A 49 -2.27 33.51 5.97
C ALA A 49 -2.56 34.46 7.15
N ILE A 50 -2.35 34.00 8.39
CA ILE A 50 -2.50 34.83 9.60
C ILE A 50 -1.18 35.48 10.07
N SER A 51 -0.09 35.30 9.32
CA SER A 51 1.19 35.93 9.63
C SER A 51 1.08 37.46 9.65
N ARG A 52 1.82 38.14 10.53
CA ARG A 52 1.87 39.60 10.53
C ARG A 52 2.60 40.15 9.31
N SER A 53 3.54 39.39 8.73
CA SER A 53 4.32 39.83 7.58
C SER A 53 3.45 39.91 6.31
N PRO A 54 3.39 41.07 5.64
CA PRO A 54 2.68 41.20 4.36
C PRO A 54 3.35 40.37 3.26
N ILE A 55 4.69 40.24 3.29
CA ILE A 55 5.45 39.43 2.31
C ILE A 55 5.02 37.96 2.39
N ILE A 56 4.85 37.43 3.61
CA ILE A 56 4.39 36.05 3.79
C ILE A 56 2.93 35.89 3.31
N ARG A 57 2.06 36.82 3.70
CA ARG A 57 0.62 36.75 3.37
C ARG A 57 0.32 36.91 1.89
N PHE A 58 0.95 37.89 1.23
CA PHE A 58 0.64 38.24 -0.16
C PHE A 58 1.65 37.68 -1.17
N GLY A 59 2.82 37.21 -0.72
CA GLY A 59 3.81 36.54 -1.56
C GLY A 59 3.81 35.02 -1.36
N ALA A 60 4.20 34.57 -0.16
CA ALA A 60 4.42 33.15 0.10
C ALA A 60 3.14 32.30 0.03
N VAL A 61 2.01 32.77 0.57
CA VAL A 61 0.75 32.00 0.54
C VAL A 61 0.25 31.74 -0.89
N PRO A 62 0.13 32.75 -1.78
CA PRO A 62 -0.21 32.49 -3.18
C PRO A 62 0.79 31.58 -3.89
N ALA A 63 2.10 31.80 -3.69
CA ALA A 63 3.14 30.97 -4.30
C ALA A 63 3.02 29.49 -3.88
N LEU A 64 2.76 29.23 -2.59
CA LEU A 64 2.53 27.88 -2.09
C LEU A 64 1.20 27.28 -2.56
N GLY A 65 0.15 28.10 -2.73
CA GLY A 65 -1.11 27.66 -3.33
C GLY A 65 -0.93 27.23 -4.79
N ILE A 66 -0.15 27.99 -5.57
CA ILE A 66 0.24 27.64 -6.94
C ILE A 66 1.08 26.36 -6.92
N ALA A 67 2.09 26.26 -6.07
CA ALA A 67 2.91 25.05 -5.94
C ALA A 67 2.06 23.81 -5.59
N ALA A 68 1.10 23.95 -4.66
CA ALA A 68 0.16 22.88 -4.32
C ALA A 68 -0.73 22.50 -5.52
N ALA A 69 -1.22 23.47 -6.30
CA ALA A 69 -1.98 23.19 -7.52
C ALA A 69 -1.12 22.50 -8.60
N MET A 70 0.14 22.89 -8.73
CA MET A 70 1.12 22.31 -9.66
C MET A 70 1.51 20.87 -9.31
N THR A 71 1.26 20.39 -8.08
CA THR A 71 1.40 18.95 -7.78
C THR A 71 0.45 18.09 -8.62
N GLY A 72 -0.65 18.67 -9.12
CA GLY A 72 -1.73 17.95 -9.78
C GLY A 72 -2.53 17.05 -8.86
N SER A 73 -2.41 17.18 -7.54
CA SER A 73 -3.22 16.43 -6.56
C SER A 73 -4.68 16.89 -6.61
N ARG A 74 -5.60 15.97 -6.94
CA ARG A 74 -7.05 16.22 -6.96
C ARG A 74 -7.57 16.59 -5.57
N ALA A 75 -7.17 15.80 -4.57
CA ALA A 75 -7.48 16.05 -3.17
C ALA A 75 -6.94 17.42 -2.74
N GLY A 76 -5.73 17.75 -3.20
CA GLY A 76 -5.10 19.01 -2.87
C GLY A 76 -5.83 20.24 -3.43
N LEU A 77 -6.28 20.16 -4.68
CA LEU A 77 -7.09 21.22 -5.29
C LEU A 77 -8.43 21.42 -4.56
N MET A 78 -9.11 20.33 -4.20
CA MET A 78 -10.36 20.42 -3.42
C MET A 78 -10.13 21.02 -2.04
N ALA A 79 -9.06 20.61 -1.35
CA ALA A 79 -8.69 21.16 -0.05
C ALA A 79 -8.33 22.64 -0.14
N LEU A 80 -7.68 23.08 -1.22
CA LEU A 80 -7.38 24.48 -1.48
C LEU A 80 -8.66 25.32 -1.60
N VAL A 81 -9.66 24.84 -2.36
CA VAL A 81 -10.98 25.50 -2.48
C VAL A 81 -11.63 25.67 -1.10
N VAL A 82 -11.67 24.59 -0.30
CA VAL A 82 -12.26 24.61 1.05
C VAL A 82 -11.52 25.60 1.96
N ILE A 83 -10.19 25.57 1.95
CA ILE A 83 -9.35 26.51 2.72
C ILE A 83 -9.63 27.95 2.31
N THR A 84 -9.66 28.24 1.01
CA THR A 84 -9.90 29.60 0.48
C THR A 84 -11.27 30.11 0.92
N VAL A 85 -12.31 29.30 0.83
CA VAL A 85 -13.68 29.66 1.25
C VAL A 85 -13.74 29.94 2.76
N LEU A 86 -13.06 29.14 3.58
CA LEU A 86 -13.06 29.28 5.04
C LEU A 86 -12.22 30.45 5.54
N LEU A 87 -11.14 30.80 4.84
CA LEU A 87 -10.27 31.92 5.21
C LEU A 87 -10.88 33.29 4.85
N LEU A 88 -11.55 33.40 3.70
CA LEU A 88 -12.04 34.68 3.19
C LEU A 88 -13.38 35.13 3.80
N ARG A 89 -13.71 36.42 3.65
CA ARG A 89 -14.93 37.05 4.16
C ARG A 89 -15.79 37.64 3.05
N GLY A 90 -17.09 37.81 3.35
CA GLY A 90 -18.03 38.54 2.49
C GLY A 90 -18.19 37.89 1.11
N ARG A 91 -18.43 38.71 0.08
CA ARG A 91 -18.58 38.27 -1.31
C ARG A 91 -17.29 37.68 -1.90
N ALA A 92 -16.12 38.14 -1.43
CA ALA A 92 -14.83 37.66 -1.89
C ALA A 92 -14.63 36.15 -1.67
N ARG A 93 -15.23 35.56 -0.62
CA ARG A 93 -15.17 34.11 -0.37
C ARG A 93 -15.77 33.28 -1.50
N TRP A 94 -16.89 33.75 -2.07
CA TRP A 94 -17.61 33.03 -3.12
C TRP A 94 -16.95 33.21 -4.47
N LEU A 95 -16.46 34.43 -4.76
CA LEU A 95 -15.70 34.70 -5.98
C LEU A 95 -14.39 33.91 -6.01
N ALA A 96 -13.59 33.99 -4.94
CA ALA A 96 -12.33 33.27 -4.87
C ALA A 96 -12.54 31.75 -4.80
N GLY A 97 -13.55 31.27 -4.08
CA GLY A 97 -13.94 29.86 -4.05
C GLY A 97 -14.36 29.35 -5.44
N GLY A 98 -15.17 30.13 -6.17
CA GLY A 98 -15.59 29.82 -7.54
C GLY A 98 -14.42 29.79 -8.51
N LEU A 99 -13.51 30.78 -8.45
CA LEU A 99 -12.28 30.81 -9.26
C LEU A 99 -11.36 29.62 -8.94
N ALA A 100 -11.18 29.29 -7.66
CA ALA A 100 -10.39 28.13 -7.25
C ALA A 100 -11.03 26.81 -7.73
N ALA A 101 -12.36 26.69 -7.66
CA ALA A 101 -13.08 25.51 -8.14
C ALA A 101 -13.00 25.37 -9.66
N LEU A 102 -13.13 26.47 -10.40
CA LEU A 102 -12.98 26.50 -11.85
C LEU A 102 -11.55 26.11 -12.27
N GLY A 103 -10.53 26.76 -11.66
CA GLY A 103 -9.13 26.44 -11.91
C GLY A 103 -8.79 24.99 -11.55
N GLY A 104 -9.31 24.50 -10.42
CA GLY A 104 -9.19 23.10 -10.02
C GLY A 104 -9.83 22.16 -11.04
N THR A 105 -11.03 22.47 -11.53
CA THR A 105 -11.72 21.67 -12.55
C THR A 105 -10.93 21.63 -13.87
N ILE A 106 -10.39 22.76 -14.31
CA ILE A 106 -9.54 22.84 -15.51
C ILE A 106 -8.28 21.99 -15.34
N LEU A 107 -7.60 22.06 -14.19
CA LEU A 107 -6.41 21.27 -13.90
C LEU A 107 -6.71 19.77 -13.82
N VAL A 108 -7.82 19.39 -13.19
CA VAL A 108 -8.28 18.00 -13.12
C VAL A 108 -8.60 17.47 -14.52
N TRP A 109 -9.33 18.24 -15.33
CA TRP A 109 -9.65 17.89 -16.70
C TRP A 109 -8.39 17.78 -17.58
N TRP A 110 -7.48 18.74 -17.48
CA TRP A 110 -6.17 18.68 -18.14
C TRP A 110 -5.39 17.42 -17.73
N ARG A 111 -5.39 17.08 -16.44
CA ARG A 111 -4.73 15.87 -15.94
C ARG A 111 -5.37 14.61 -16.53
N PHE A 112 -6.70 14.51 -16.56
CA PHE A 112 -7.38 13.33 -17.13
C PHE A 112 -7.13 13.16 -18.63
N THR A 113 -7.02 14.27 -19.37
CA THR A 113 -6.77 14.23 -20.82
C THR A 113 -5.31 13.92 -21.16
N ARG A 114 -4.35 14.31 -20.31
CA ARG A 114 -2.90 14.08 -20.54
C ARG A 114 -2.35 12.83 -19.87
N HIS A 115 -2.90 12.46 -18.71
CA HIS A 115 -2.49 11.33 -17.90
C HIS A 115 -3.73 10.57 -17.43
N PRO A 116 -4.37 9.77 -18.32
CA PRO A 116 -5.50 8.94 -17.94
C PRO A 116 -5.06 7.99 -16.84
N ASP A 117 -5.46 8.30 -15.61
CA ASP A 117 -5.23 7.47 -14.44
C ASP A 117 -6.12 6.22 -14.60
N ALA A 118 -5.50 5.11 -15.01
CA ALA A 118 -6.17 3.83 -15.19
C ALA A 118 -6.89 3.35 -13.92
N LEU A 119 -6.46 3.83 -12.74
CA LEU A 119 -7.03 3.46 -11.44
C LEU A 119 -8.13 4.42 -10.98
N ALA A 120 -8.37 5.55 -11.67
CA ALA A 120 -9.37 6.53 -11.23
C ALA A 120 -10.77 5.91 -11.09
N TRP A 121 -11.09 4.95 -11.97
CA TRP A 121 -12.36 4.21 -11.97
C TRP A 121 -12.39 3.05 -10.96
N LEU A 122 -11.23 2.63 -10.45
CA LEU A 122 -11.14 1.56 -9.47
C LEU A 122 -11.33 2.05 -8.04
N ARG A 123 -11.31 3.37 -7.75
CA ARG A 123 -11.49 3.88 -6.38
C ARG A 123 -12.77 3.41 -5.71
N VAL A 124 -13.90 3.42 -6.43
CA VAL A 124 -15.18 2.92 -5.90
C VAL A 124 -15.08 1.42 -5.59
N GLN A 125 -14.36 0.66 -6.42
CA GLN A 125 -14.13 -0.77 -6.19
C GLN A 125 -13.18 -1.01 -5.01
N ILE A 126 -12.12 -0.19 -4.86
CA ILE A 126 -11.19 -0.18 -3.72
C ILE A 126 -11.96 0.10 -2.43
N TRP A 127 -12.80 1.13 -2.40
CA TRP A 127 -13.62 1.45 -1.24
C TRP A 127 -14.63 0.34 -0.93
N GLY A 128 -15.26 -0.25 -1.96
CA GLY A 128 -16.14 -1.41 -1.81
C GLY A 128 -15.41 -2.63 -1.24
N ALA A 129 -14.19 -2.92 -1.71
CA ALA A 129 -13.35 -3.98 -1.21
C ALA A 129 -12.92 -3.73 0.24
N ALA A 130 -12.50 -2.51 0.57
CA ALA A 130 -12.16 -2.08 1.91
C ALA A 130 -13.35 -2.22 2.88
N LEU A 131 -14.57 -1.85 2.47
CA LEU A 131 -15.78 -2.04 3.28
C LEU A 131 -16.14 -3.52 3.47
N ARG A 132 -15.94 -4.37 2.44
CA ARG A 132 -16.09 -5.83 2.60
C ARG A 132 -15.07 -6.40 3.57
N LEU A 133 -13.83 -5.91 3.55
CA LEU A 133 -12.79 -6.30 4.50
C LEU A 133 -13.13 -5.86 5.93
N TYR A 134 -13.63 -4.63 6.10
CA TYR A 134 -14.16 -4.16 7.38
C TYR A 134 -15.30 -5.05 7.88
N ALA A 135 -16.22 -5.47 7.01
CA ALA A 135 -17.34 -6.34 7.39
C ALA A 135 -16.88 -7.72 7.90
N GLN A 136 -15.70 -8.20 7.48
CA GLN A 136 -15.09 -9.42 8.00
C GLN A 136 -14.48 -9.22 9.41
N HIS A 137 -14.06 -8.00 9.74
CA HIS A 137 -13.37 -7.67 11.01
C HIS A 137 -13.91 -6.35 11.64
N PRO A 138 -15.21 -6.25 11.97
CA PRO A 138 -15.84 -4.95 12.25
C PRO A 138 -15.38 -4.30 13.55
N VAL A 139 -14.95 -5.09 14.54
CA VAL A 139 -14.59 -4.58 15.88
C VAL A 139 -13.13 -4.17 15.93
N THR A 140 -12.22 -5.07 15.55
CA THR A 140 -10.77 -4.90 15.69
C THR A 140 -10.08 -4.38 14.44
N GLY A 141 -10.75 -4.47 13.28
CA GLY A 141 -10.11 -4.26 11.98
C GLY A 141 -9.06 -5.33 11.68
N VAL A 142 -8.24 -5.05 10.66
CA VAL A 142 -7.17 -5.92 10.16
C VAL A 142 -5.77 -5.58 10.70
N SER A 143 -5.71 -4.79 11.77
CA SER A 143 -4.49 -4.18 12.36
C SER A 143 -3.84 -3.08 11.49
N PRO A 144 -3.03 -2.17 12.09
CA PRO A 144 -2.32 -1.12 11.34
C PRO A 144 -1.41 -1.70 10.26
N GLY A 145 -1.62 -1.28 9.01
CA GLY A 145 -0.85 -1.76 7.85
C GLY A 145 -1.30 -3.13 7.32
N GLY A 146 -2.27 -3.78 7.95
CA GLY A 146 -2.71 -5.13 7.56
C GLY A 146 -3.59 -5.19 6.31
N ILE A 147 -4.01 -4.04 5.75
CA ILE A 147 -4.84 -4.00 4.53
C ILE A 147 -4.15 -4.72 3.37
N SER A 148 -2.86 -4.46 3.13
CA SER A 148 -2.14 -5.10 2.02
C SER A 148 -2.14 -6.62 2.15
N ASP A 149 -1.94 -7.11 3.37
CA ASP A 149 -1.79 -8.53 3.68
C ASP A 149 -3.12 -9.28 3.65
N THR A 150 -4.22 -8.61 3.99
CA THR A 150 -5.55 -9.21 4.10
C THR A 150 -6.45 -8.94 2.90
N SER A 151 -6.07 -8.02 2.00
CA SER A 151 -6.87 -7.67 0.81
C SER A 151 -7.06 -8.82 -0.19
N GLY A 152 -6.33 -9.92 -0.03
CA GLY A 152 -6.42 -11.10 -0.87
C GLY A 152 -7.79 -11.76 -0.93
N THR A 153 -8.59 -11.62 0.13
CA THR A 153 -9.97 -12.13 0.19
C THR A 153 -10.98 -11.25 -0.56
N VAL A 154 -10.56 -10.05 -0.97
CA VAL A 154 -11.41 -9.03 -1.60
C VAL A 154 -10.75 -8.39 -2.83
N ARG A 155 -9.97 -9.18 -3.59
CA ARG A 155 -9.29 -8.72 -4.82
C ARG A 155 -10.27 -8.05 -5.78
N LEU A 156 -9.78 -7.04 -6.50
CA LEU A 156 -10.61 -6.27 -7.41
C LEU A 156 -10.76 -7.06 -8.72
N THR A 157 -12.02 -7.22 -9.13
CA THR A 157 -12.34 -7.90 -10.38
C THR A 157 -12.21 -6.94 -11.56
N THR A 158 -11.39 -7.27 -12.55
CA THR A 158 -11.31 -6.54 -13.81
C THR A 158 -12.24 -7.16 -14.84
N PRO A 159 -13.41 -6.54 -15.16
CA PRO A 159 -14.34 -7.10 -16.14
C PRO A 159 -13.81 -7.04 -17.58
N ILE A 160 -12.76 -6.24 -17.80
CA ILE A 160 -12.13 -6.05 -19.11
C ILE A 160 -10.75 -6.69 -19.05
N GLY A 161 -10.53 -7.67 -19.92
CA GLY A 161 -9.24 -8.34 -20.07
C GLY A 161 -9.33 -9.84 -19.84
N CYS A 162 -8.17 -10.46 -19.72
CA CYS A 162 -8.04 -11.92 -19.63
C CYS A 162 -7.69 -12.40 -18.22
N SER A 163 -7.47 -11.47 -17.29
CA SER A 163 -7.26 -11.75 -15.88
C SER A 163 -8.44 -11.21 -15.09
N LEU A 164 -8.97 -12.01 -14.16
CA LEU A 164 -10.12 -11.64 -13.35
C LEU A 164 -9.68 -10.90 -12.09
N HIS A 165 -8.63 -11.39 -11.41
CA HIS A 165 -8.17 -10.95 -10.10
C HIS A 165 -6.74 -10.38 -10.11
N ALA A 166 -6.30 -9.80 -11.23
CA ALA A 166 -4.96 -9.22 -11.36
C ALA A 166 -4.65 -8.11 -10.35
N ARG A 167 -5.67 -7.39 -9.89
CA ARG A 167 -5.53 -6.20 -9.05
C ARG A 167 -5.73 -6.55 -7.57
N HIS A 168 -4.77 -6.16 -6.74
CA HIS A 168 -4.85 -6.21 -5.29
C HIS A 168 -4.80 -4.79 -4.73
N MET A 169 -5.34 -4.60 -3.52
CA MET A 169 -5.45 -3.31 -2.87
C MET A 169 -4.32 -3.17 -1.84
N ALA A 170 -3.40 -2.24 -2.05
CA ALA A 170 -2.35 -1.95 -1.07
C ALA A 170 -2.85 -1.07 0.09
N GLY A 171 -3.89 -0.27 -0.13
CA GLY A 171 -4.47 0.66 0.85
C GLY A 171 -5.89 1.07 0.49
N ALA A 172 -6.59 1.75 1.40
CA ALA A 172 -7.98 2.13 1.22
C ALA A 172 -8.17 3.35 0.31
N GLU A 173 -7.08 4.03 -0.08
CA GLU A 173 -7.08 5.29 -0.84
C GLU A 173 -7.91 6.39 -0.15
N SER A 174 -8.04 6.29 1.18
CA SER A 174 -8.81 7.18 2.05
C SER A 174 -8.41 6.88 3.48
N SER A 175 -7.74 7.82 4.14
CA SER A 175 -7.28 7.67 5.52
C SER A 175 -8.42 7.38 6.49
N LEU A 176 -9.62 7.95 6.25
CA LEU A 176 -10.79 7.71 7.10
C LEU A 176 -11.22 6.24 7.01
N LEU A 177 -11.33 5.72 5.78
CA LEU A 177 -11.65 4.33 5.54
C LEU A 177 -10.51 3.41 5.99
N GLY A 178 -9.26 3.81 5.78
CA GLY A 178 -8.07 3.09 6.22
C GLY A 178 -8.01 2.97 7.74
N VAL A 179 -8.32 4.02 8.50
CA VAL A 179 -8.46 3.93 9.97
C VAL A 179 -9.57 2.95 10.33
N LEU A 180 -10.74 3.06 9.70
CA LEU A 180 -11.87 2.16 9.94
C LEU A 180 -11.50 0.68 9.69
N VAL A 181 -10.83 0.39 8.58
CA VAL A 181 -10.49 -0.98 8.19
C VAL A 181 -9.33 -1.53 9.04
N ASN A 182 -8.28 -0.74 9.27
CA ASN A 182 -7.13 -1.18 10.06
C ASN A 182 -7.45 -1.35 11.55
N THR A 183 -8.33 -0.52 12.10
CA THR A 183 -8.55 -0.46 13.57
C THR A 183 -9.97 -0.85 14.01
N GLY A 184 -10.84 -1.15 13.05
CA GLY A 184 -12.24 -1.47 13.29
C GLY A 184 -13.03 -0.31 13.86
N ALA A 185 -14.22 -0.62 14.38
CA ALA A 185 -15.10 0.35 15.01
C ALA A 185 -14.46 1.04 16.23
N VAL A 186 -13.59 0.33 16.97
CA VAL A 186 -12.94 0.87 18.17
C VAL A 186 -12.02 2.02 17.80
N GLY A 187 -11.05 1.80 16.91
CA GLY A 187 -10.12 2.86 16.54
C GLY A 187 -10.76 3.94 15.66
N ALA A 188 -11.79 3.61 14.85
CA ALA A 188 -12.58 4.62 14.16
C ALA A 188 -13.31 5.57 15.13
N THR A 189 -13.90 5.03 16.20
CA THR A 189 -14.57 5.82 17.23
C THR A 189 -13.58 6.71 17.98
N LEU A 190 -12.41 6.18 18.34
CA LEU A 190 -11.35 6.97 18.97
C LEU A 190 -10.84 8.08 18.04
N GLY A 191 -10.61 7.76 16.76
CA GLY A 191 -10.21 8.73 15.74
C GLY A 191 -11.23 9.85 15.56
N LEU A 192 -12.52 9.50 15.52
CA LEU A 192 -13.62 10.47 15.47
C LEU A 192 -13.66 11.34 16.72
N LEU A 193 -13.50 10.75 17.91
CA LEU A 193 -13.44 11.50 19.17
C LEU A 193 -12.28 12.51 19.16
N ILE A 194 -11.08 12.08 18.74
CA ILE A 194 -9.92 12.96 18.60
C ILE A 194 -10.23 14.11 17.63
N ALA A 195 -10.81 13.82 16.47
CA ALA A 195 -11.19 14.84 15.50
C ALA A 195 -12.21 15.84 16.08
N VAL A 196 -13.23 15.36 16.79
CA VAL A 196 -14.23 16.21 17.48
C VAL A 196 -13.55 17.10 18.53
N LEU A 197 -12.64 16.55 19.33
CA LEU A 197 -11.89 17.30 20.34
C LEU A 197 -10.99 18.37 19.70
N MET A 198 -10.34 18.07 18.58
CA MET A 198 -9.53 19.03 17.82
C MET A 198 -10.37 20.17 17.26
N VAL A 199 -11.54 19.87 16.69
CA VAL A 199 -12.48 20.89 16.21
C VAL A 199 -13.01 21.73 17.37
N ALA A 200 -13.41 21.11 18.48
CA ALA A 200 -13.87 21.81 19.68
C ALA A 200 -12.78 22.72 20.26
N ALA A 201 -11.53 22.27 20.27
CA ALA A 201 -10.38 23.08 20.68
C ALA A 201 -10.14 24.25 19.71
N ALA A 202 -10.23 24.02 18.40
CA ALA A 202 -10.11 25.07 17.39
C ALA A 202 -11.19 26.14 17.53
N LEU A 203 -12.43 25.75 17.84
CA LEU A 203 -13.54 26.69 18.07
C LEU A 203 -13.32 27.59 19.30
N LYS A 204 -12.56 27.11 20.30
CA LYS A 204 -12.19 27.87 21.51
C LYS A 204 -11.00 28.81 21.33
N ILE A 205 -10.36 28.86 20.15
CA ILE A 205 -9.23 29.75 19.88
C ILE A 205 -9.69 31.21 19.90
N SER A 206 -8.95 32.05 20.64
CA SER A 206 -9.15 33.50 20.69
C SER A 206 -8.73 34.18 19.38
N GLY A 207 -9.53 35.14 18.94
CA GLY A 207 -9.30 35.89 17.70
C GLY A 207 -9.84 35.17 16.45
N GLU A 208 -10.72 35.86 15.73
CA GLU A 208 -11.47 35.25 14.63
C GLU A 208 -10.58 34.74 13.49
N ALA A 209 -9.51 35.47 13.14
CA ALA A 209 -8.58 35.05 12.09
C ALA A 209 -7.87 33.74 12.44
N ARG A 210 -7.43 33.57 13.69
CA ARG A 210 -6.75 32.35 14.16
C ARG A 210 -7.71 31.17 14.20
N ARG A 211 -8.92 31.38 14.73
CA ARG A 211 -9.98 30.36 14.75
C ARG A 211 -10.30 29.87 13.33
N ARG A 212 -10.48 30.79 12.37
CA ARG A 212 -10.72 30.43 10.96
C ARG A 212 -9.55 29.66 10.36
N ALA A 213 -8.31 30.09 10.63
CA ALA A 213 -7.13 29.37 10.15
C ALA A 213 -7.07 27.93 10.68
N ALA A 214 -7.36 27.73 11.97
CA ALA A 214 -7.41 26.40 12.57
C ALA A 214 -8.49 25.51 11.93
N ILE A 215 -9.72 26.03 11.78
CA ILE A 215 -10.81 25.30 11.13
C ILE A 215 -10.47 25.01 9.66
N ALA A 216 -9.88 25.96 8.93
CA ALA A 216 -9.47 25.77 7.55
C ALA A 216 -8.38 24.70 7.41
N THR A 217 -7.38 24.67 8.30
CA THR A 217 -6.37 23.60 8.30
C THR A 217 -7.00 22.24 8.57
N LEU A 218 -7.84 22.12 9.60
CA LEU A 218 -8.52 20.84 9.91
C LEU A 218 -9.41 20.37 8.76
N ALA A 219 -10.17 21.26 8.14
CA ALA A 219 -11.01 20.96 6.99
C ALA A 219 -10.17 20.55 5.76
N GLY A 220 -9.05 21.24 5.52
CA GLY A 220 -8.11 20.88 4.46
C GLY A 220 -7.51 19.49 4.66
N CYS A 221 -7.04 19.18 5.87
CA CYS A 221 -6.54 17.85 6.22
C CYS A 221 -7.63 16.78 6.08
N LEU A 222 -8.88 17.08 6.47
CA LEU A 222 -10.02 16.15 6.33
C LEU A 222 -10.35 15.84 4.86
N VAL A 223 -10.38 16.87 4.00
CA VAL A 223 -10.58 16.69 2.56
C VAL A 223 -9.46 15.82 1.99
N MET A 224 -8.21 16.13 2.33
CA MET A 224 -7.05 15.32 1.94
C MET A 224 -7.23 13.85 2.40
N ALA A 225 -7.43 13.64 3.70
CA ALA A 225 -7.65 12.34 4.31
C ALA A 225 -8.79 11.54 3.69
N SER A 226 -9.77 12.18 3.07
CA SER A 226 -10.91 11.49 2.42
C SER A 226 -10.52 10.81 1.10
N PHE A 227 -9.43 11.22 0.45
CA PHE A 227 -9.08 10.81 -0.91
C PHE A 227 -7.69 10.18 -1.05
N HIS A 228 -6.98 9.97 0.06
CA HIS A 228 -5.68 9.27 0.13
C HIS A 228 -5.35 8.81 1.57
N ASP A 229 -4.44 7.84 1.69
CA ASP A 229 -3.99 7.23 2.96
C ASP A 229 -2.87 8.00 3.69
N PHE A 230 -3.01 9.31 3.86
CA PHE A 230 -2.03 10.16 4.56
C PHE A 230 -1.70 9.75 6.00
N LEU A 231 -2.64 9.16 6.75
CA LEU A 231 -2.38 8.76 8.14
C LEU A 231 -1.44 7.55 8.25
N GLN A 232 -1.24 6.81 7.15
CA GLN A 232 -0.27 5.71 7.09
C GLN A 232 1.14 6.18 6.71
N GLU A 233 1.29 7.46 6.35
CA GLU A 233 2.54 8.04 5.89
C GLU A 233 3.18 8.82 7.04
N PRO A 234 4.21 8.28 7.74
CA PRO A 234 4.69 8.84 9.00
C PRO A 234 5.13 10.29 8.87
N GLY A 235 5.78 10.65 7.75
CA GLY A 235 6.21 12.02 7.48
C GLY A 235 5.06 13.01 7.38
N VAL A 236 3.95 12.64 6.73
CA VAL A 236 2.77 13.49 6.60
C VAL A 236 2.01 13.57 7.92
N LEU A 237 1.86 12.45 8.63
CA LEU A 237 1.20 12.40 9.92
C LEU A 237 1.90 13.32 10.94
N LEU A 238 3.23 13.22 11.03
CA LEU A 238 4.06 14.05 11.91
C LEU A 238 3.97 15.53 11.51
N TRP A 239 3.99 15.84 10.21
CA TRP A 239 3.82 17.20 9.71
C TRP A 239 2.46 17.78 10.12
N TRP A 240 1.36 17.04 9.91
CA TRP A 240 0.02 17.47 10.30
C TRP A 240 -0.11 17.64 11.81
N ALA A 241 0.43 16.71 12.60
CA ALA A 241 0.45 16.82 14.05
C ALA A 241 1.18 18.10 14.50
N ALA A 242 2.34 18.41 13.91
CA ALA A 242 3.10 19.63 14.21
C ALA A 242 2.32 20.91 13.84
N VAL A 243 1.70 20.95 12.67
CA VAL A 243 0.91 22.11 12.22
C VAL A 243 -0.33 22.31 13.09
N VAL A 244 -1.09 21.25 13.37
CA VAL A 244 -2.29 21.35 14.20
C VAL A 244 -1.92 21.68 15.65
N GLY A 245 -0.90 21.03 16.21
CA GLY A 245 -0.41 21.33 17.55
C GLY A 245 -0.02 22.80 17.71
N LEU A 246 0.68 23.36 16.71
CA LEU A 246 1.02 24.78 16.68
C LEU A 246 -0.21 25.68 16.63
N LEU A 247 -1.23 25.33 15.84
CA LEU A 247 -2.49 26.09 15.76
C LEU A 247 -3.27 26.06 17.08
N LEU A 248 -3.33 24.90 17.73
CA LEU A 248 -3.99 24.74 19.03
C LEU A 248 -3.23 25.48 20.14
N ALA A 249 -1.90 25.51 20.10
CA ALA A 249 -1.08 26.28 21.03
C ALA A 249 -1.33 27.80 20.93
N LEU A 250 -1.79 28.31 19.78
CA LEU A 250 -2.16 29.73 19.63
C LEU A 250 -3.47 30.11 20.34
N ARG A 251 -4.19 29.15 20.95
CA ARG A 251 -5.42 29.38 21.73
C ARG A 251 -5.22 30.40 22.84
N ASP A 252 -4.12 30.28 23.57
CA ASP A 252 -3.83 31.08 24.77
C ASP A 252 -3.11 32.40 24.44
N GLY A 253 -2.99 32.72 23.15
CA GLY A 253 -2.21 33.84 22.65
C GLY A 253 -0.71 33.54 22.63
N PRO A 254 0.10 34.38 21.95
CA PRO A 254 1.54 34.29 22.09
C PRO A 254 1.88 34.62 23.56
N PRO A 255 2.67 33.78 24.25
CA PRO A 255 3.11 34.12 25.60
C PRO A 255 3.85 35.46 25.57
N ALA A 256 3.53 36.36 26.53
CA ALA A 256 4.08 37.71 26.61
C ALA A 256 5.62 37.71 26.77
N SER A 257 6.16 36.63 27.35
CA SER A 257 7.57 36.27 27.36
C SER A 257 7.68 34.75 27.19
N PHE A 258 8.50 34.29 26.26
CA PHE A 258 8.73 32.87 26.04
C PHE A 258 9.90 32.42 26.91
N SER A 259 9.63 32.09 28.18
CA SER A 259 10.60 31.38 29.01
C SER A 259 10.31 29.88 28.92
N TRP A 260 11.23 29.10 28.35
CA TRP A 260 11.14 27.66 28.44
C TRP A 260 11.25 27.25 29.91
N SER A 261 10.20 26.63 30.45
CA SER A 261 10.39 25.85 31.66
C SER A 261 11.27 24.63 31.32
N SER A 262 12.07 24.16 32.26
CA SER A 262 12.88 22.95 32.09
C SER A 262 12.02 21.75 31.66
N ARG A 263 10.75 21.71 32.11
CA ARG A 263 9.78 20.67 31.76
C ARG A 263 9.33 20.75 30.31
N ASP A 264 9.09 21.94 29.78
CA ASP A 264 8.69 22.10 28.39
C ASP A 264 9.86 21.78 27.45
N ALA A 265 11.09 22.12 27.85
CA ALA A 265 12.31 21.78 27.11
C ALA A 265 12.47 20.27 27.00
N ILE A 266 12.28 19.56 28.10
CA ILE A 266 12.28 18.10 28.13
C ILE A 266 11.17 17.53 27.24
N ARG A 267 9.93 18.03 27.35
CA ARG A 267 8.82 17.53 26.51
C ARG A 267 9.08 17.71 25.02
N ALA A 268 9.57 18.88 24.62
CA ALA A 268 9.90 19.14 23.22
C ALA A 268 11.09 18.31 22.74
N ALA A 269 12.13 18.15 23.57
CA ALA A 269 13.27 17.30 23.26
C ALA A 269 12.87 15.82 23.14
N VAL A 270 11.99 15.33 24.01
CA VAL A 270 11.42 13.97 23.92
C VAL A 270 10.59 13.82 22.66
N ALA A 271 9.70 14.75 22.35
CA ALA A 271 8.89 14.70 21.14
C ALA A 271 9.76 14.73 19.88
N ALA A 272 10.74 15.64 19.81
CA ALA A 272 11.69 15.72 18.70
C ALA A 272 12.57 14.46 18.61
N GLY A 273 13.01 13.93 19.74
CA GLY A 273 13.77 12.69 19.83
C GLY A 273 12.99 11.48 19.35
N LEU A 274 11.71 11.36 19.72
CA LEU A 274 10.81 10.32 19.21
C LEU A 274 10.56 10.46 17.71
N MET A 275 10.32 11.68 17.22
CA MET A 275 10.15 11.94 15.79
C MET A 275 11.42 11.59 15.00
N ALA A 276 12.58 12.01 15.50
CA ALA A 276 13.87 11.68 14.90
C ALA A 276 14.11 10.17 14.95
N TRP A 277 13.84 9.51 16.08
CA TRP A 277 13.96 8.06 16.23
C TRP A 277 13.08 7.31 15.22
N MET A 278 11.79 7.63 15.12
CA MET A 278 10.87 6.98 14.17
C MET A 278 11.29 7.18 12.70
N THR A 279 12.00 8.26 12.40
CA THR A 279 12.46 8.58 11.03
C THR A 279 13.84 7.96 10.73
N ILE A 280 14.76 8.02 11.70
CA ILE A 280 16.16 7.61 11.56
C ILE A 280 16.31 6.11 11.76
N GLN A 281 15.58 5.50 12.69
CA GLN A 281 15.79 4.12 13.07
C GLN A 281 15.62 3.14 11.90
N PRO A 282 14.58 3.24 11.02
CA PRO A 282 14.48 2.37 9.84
C PRO A 282 15.57 2.63 8.79
N ALA A 283 16.04 3.88 8.68
CA ALA A 283 17.14 4.22 7.79
C ALA A 283 18.48 3.68 8.32
N LEU A 284 18.70 3.76 9.63
CA LEU A 284 19.86 3.23 10.32
C LEU A 284 19.88 1.70 10.27
N ALA A 285 18.75 1.03 10.52
CA ALA A 285 18.64 -0.42 10.41
C ALA A 285 19.02 -0.91 9.01
N ARG A 286 18.49 -0.28 7.96
CA ARG A 286 18.86 -0.59 6.56
C ARG A 286 20.31 -0.27 6.25
N HIS A 287 20.84 0.83 6.76
CA HIS A 287 22.24 1.20 6.56
C HIS A 287 23.18 0.18 7.21
N LEU A 288 22.92 -0.20 8.46
CA LEU A 288 23.69 -1.22 9.17
C LEU A 288 23.59 -2.58 8.47
N ALA A 289 22.39 -2.99 8.05
CA ALA A 289 22.18 -4.21 7.29
C ALA A 289 22.97 -4.21 5.95
N SER A 290 23.10 -3.06 5.29
CA SER A 290 23.88 -2.93 4.06
C SER A 290 25.40 -3.03 4.27
N SER A 291 25.88 -2.85 5.50
CA SER A 291 27.30 -2.91 5.85
C SER A 291 27.78 -4.32 6.21
N ASP A 292 26.87 -5.26 6.44
CA ASP A 292 27.20 -6.63 6.81
C ASP A 292 27.67 -7.45 5.60
N SER A 293 28.68 -8.29 5.82
CA SER A 293 29.28 -9.14 4.77
C SER A 293 28.42 -10.33 4.36
N SER A 294 27.40 -10.68 5.16
CA SER A 294 26.48 -11.77 4.86
C SER A 294 25.02 -11.33 5.05
N LEU A 295 24.14 -11.84 4.18
CA LEU A 295 22.71 -11.56 4.23
C LEU A 295 22.07 -12.05 5.55
N GLU A 296 22.61 -13.13 6.15
CA GLU A 296 22.13 -13.66 7.43
C GLU A 296 22.48 -12.74 8.61
N ALA A 297 23.71 -12.22 8.67
CA ALA A 297 24.10 -11.25 9.68
C ALA A 297 23.27 -9.96 9.56
N ALA A 298 23.09 -9.48 8.31
CA ALA A 298 22.23 -8.35 8.01
C ALA A 298 20.80 -8.57 8.50
N ALA A 299 20.22 -9.75 8.23
CA ALA A 299 18.88 -10.09 8.69
C ALA A 299 18.77 -10.15 10.21
N LEU A 300 19.74 -10.77 10.91
CA LEU A 300 19.74 -10.84 12.37
C LEU A 300 19.89 -9.45 13.00
N HIS A 301 20.73 -8.57 12.45
CA HIS A 301 20.85 -7.19 12.91
C HIS A 301 19.57 -6.40 12.67
N MET A 302 18.98 -6.53 11.48
CA MET A 302 17.73 -5.88 11.15
C MET A 302 16.61 -6.33 12.08
N LEU A 303 16.48 -7.63 12.38
CA LEU A 303 15.48 -8.15 13.31
C LEU A 303 15.69 -7.73 14.76
N ARG A 304 16.91 -7.41 15.19
CA ARG A 304 17.15 -6.85 16.52
C ARG A 304 16.69 -5.40 16.62
N LEU A 305 16.83 -4.65 15.53
CA LEU A 305 16.47 -3.24 15.48
C LEU A 305 14.98 -3.06 15.16
N GLU A 306 14.47 -3.84 14.21
CA GLU A 306 13.09 -3.87 13.71
C GLU A 306 12.56 -5.31 13.75
N PRO A 307 12.14 -5.82 14.91
CA PRO A 307 11.62 -7.19 15.05
C PRO A 307 10.40 -7.51 14.17
N TRP A 308 9.77 -6.49 13.60
CA TRP A 308 8.61 -6.59 12.72
C TRP A 308 8.95 -6.54 11.23
N ASP A 309 10.19 -6.24 10.81
CA ASP A 309 10.56 -6.26 9.39
C ASP A 309 11.16 -7.62 9.01
N ASP A 310 10.38 -8.41 8.28
CA ASP A 310 10.77 -9.73 7.79
C ASP A 310 11.44 -9.71 6.40
N SER A 311 11.67 -8.54 5.80
CA SER A 311 12.08 -8.43 4.39
C SER A 311 13.41 -9.14 4.11
N ALA A 312 14.39 -9.00 5.02
CA ALA A 312 15.67 -9.69 4.93
C ALA A 312 15.52 -11.22 5.11
N ALA A 313 14.69 -11.66 6.06
CA ALA A 313 14.38 -13.07 6.25
C ALA A 313 13.70 -13.69 5.01
N ARG A 314 12.75 -12.97 4.40
CA ARG A 314 12.11 -13.37 3.12
C ARG A 314 13.12 -13.45 1.98
N ALA A 315 14.08 -12.52 1.92
CA ALA A 315 15.13 -12.54 0.91
C ALA A 315 16.03 -13.78 1.05
N ILE A 316 16.44 -14.15 2.26
CA ILE A 316 17.21 -15.37 2.54
C ILE A 316 16.46 -16.61 2.07
N VAL A 317 15.17 -16.73 2.40
CA VAL A 317 14.35 -17.89 1.98
C VAL A 317 14.22 -17.95 0.47
N ARG A 318 13.97 -16.82 -0.21
CA ARG A 318 13.90 -16.78 -1.68
C ARG A 318 15.22 -17.19 -2.32
N GLN A 319 16.34 -16.67 -1.82
CA GLN A 319 17.67 -17.06 -2.29
C GLN A 319 17.92 -18.56 -2.12
N ALA A 320 17.48 -19.16 -1.01
CA ALA A 320 17.58 -20.60 -0.79
C ALA A 320 16.70 -21.40 -1.77
N LEU A 321 15.49 -20.93 -2.07
CA LEU A 321 14.57 -21.55 -3.03
C LEU A 321 15.05 -21.45 -4.49
N ASP A 322 15.74 -20.36 -4.83
CA ASP A 322 16.30 -20.14 -6.17
C ASP A 322 17.61 -20.92 -6.43
N LYS A 323 18.17 -21.56 -5.39
CA LYS A 323 19.35 -22.42 -5.51
C LYS A 323 19.02 -23.63 -6.39
N ASN A 324 19.68 -23.72 -7.55
CA ASN A 324 19.49 -24.82 -8.50
C ASN A 324 20.07 -26.18 -8.02
N ALA A 325 20.99 -26.17 -7.05
CA ALA A 325 21.57 -27.39 -6.49
C ALA A 325 20.55 -28.16 -5.63
N ARG A 326 20.73 -29.49 -5.52
CA ARG A 326 19.98 -30.29 -4.53
C ARG A 326 20.25 -29.77 -3.14
N TRP A 327 19.19 -29.61 -2.35
CA TRP A 327 19.30 -29.18 -0.96
C TRP A 327 20.01 -30.23 -0.10
N THR A 328 20.79 -29.74 0.87
CA THR A 328 21.27 -30.53 2.00
C THR A 328 20.31 -30.36 3.20
N TRP A 329 20.49 -31.17 4.24
CA TRP A 329 19.78 -30.99 5.51
C TRP A 329 20.07 -29.64 6.18
N ASP A 330 21.28 -29.10 6.00
CA ASP A 330 21.64 -27.78 6.49
C ASP A 330 20.88 -26.67 5.74
N ASP A 331 20.82 -26.75 4.41
CA ASP A 331 20.02 -25.82 3.60
C ASP A 331 18.53 -25.85 4.04
N ALA A 332 17.98 -27.05 4.25
CA ALA A 332 16.61 -27.23 4.71
C ALA A 332 16.38 -26.68 6.12
N GLY A 333 17.28 -26.97 7.06
CA GLY A 333 17.20 -26.48 8.44
C GLY A 333 17.23 -24.95 8.51
N ARG A 334 18.15 -24.33 7.76
CA ARG A 334 18.23 -22.86 7.65
C ARG A 334 16.97 -22.26 7.01
N ALA A 335 16.48 -22.83 5.91
CA ALA A 335 15.26 -22.34 5.26
C ALA A 335 14.02 -22.48 6.17
N LEU A 336 13.90 -23.58 6.93
CA LEU A 336 12.84 -23.78 7.90
C LEU A 336 12.91 -22.79 9.07
N TYR A 337 14.10 -22.51 9.59
CA TYR A 337 14.29 -21.50 10.63
C TYR A 337 13.76 -20.13 10.18
N TRP A 338 14.20 -19.67 9.00
CA TRP A 338 13.82 -18.35 8.50
C TRP A 338 12.34 -18.27 8.08
N THR A 339 11.77 -19.33 7.51
CA THR A 339 10.33 -19.35 7.20
C THR A 339 9.44 -19.37 8.44
N ARG A 340 9.86 -20.04 9.51
CA ARG A 340 9.16 -19.97 10.81
C ARG A 340 9.15 -18.56 11.37
N HIS A 341 10.28 -17.86 11.28
CA HIS A 341 10.36 -16.47 11.70
C HIS A 341 9.42 -15.58 10.88
N VAL A 342 9.49 -15.66 9.55
CA VAL A 342 8.64 -14.90 8.62
C VAL A 342 7.14 -15.12 8.87
N THR A 343 6.72 -16.35 9.17
CA THR A 343 5.31 -16.67 9.48
C THR A 343 4.88 -16.24 10.89
N GLN A 344 5.80 -16.17 11.86
CA GLN A 344 5.52 -15.63 13.19
C GLN A 344 5.37 -14.10 13.18
N VAL A 345 6.20 -13.41 12.39
CA VAL A 345 6.14 -11.94 12.26
C VAL A 345 4.90 -11.51 11.49
N HIS A 346 4.57 -12.20 10.38
CA HIS A 346 3.41 -11.88 9.54
C HIS A 346 2.46 -13.07 9.37
N PRO A 347 1.72 -13.48 10.41
CA PRO A 347 0.79 -14.61 10.32
C PRO A 347 -0.40 -14.34 9.38
N GLY A 348 -0.75 -13.06 9.17
CA GLY A 348 -1.78 -12.64 8.21
C GLY A 348 -1.27 -12.51 6.77
N GLY A 349 0.04 -12.67 6.53
CA GLY A 349 0.66 -12.47 5.23
C GLY A 349 0.64 -13.74 4.37
N PRO A 350 -0.07 -13.77 3.22
CA PRO A 350 -0.07 -14.94 2.33
C PRO A 350 1.32 -15.26 1.77
N ALA A 351 2.15 -14.22 1.56
CA ALA A 351 3.53 -14.34 1.09
C ALA A 351 4.41 -15.14 2.06
N SER A 352 4.17 -15.04 3.37
CA SER A 352 4.92 -15.76 4.39
C SER A 352 4.58 -17.25 4.36
N TRP A 353 3.30 -17.58 4.27
CA TRP A 353 2.82 -18.95 4.21
C TRP A 353 3.19 -19.67 2.91
N ILE A 354 3.17 -19.01 1.76
CA ILE A 354 3.60 -19.62 0.51
C ILE A 354 5.11 -19.93 0.51
N LEU A 355 5.93 -19.09 1.15
CA LEU A 355 7.36 -19.38 1.33
C LEU A 355 7.56 -20.62 2.19
N ALA A 356 6.88 -20.72 3.34
CA ALA A 356 6.90 -21.91 4.18
C ALA A 356 6.43 -23.17 3.42
N ALA A 357 5.37 -23.05 2.62
CA ALA A 357 4.86 -24.14 1.79
C ALA A 357 5.90 -24.61 0.77
N ARG A 358 6.55 -23.68 0.05
CA ARG A 358 7.57 -23.97 -0.96
C ARG A 358 8.83 -24.58 -0.36
N VAL A 359 9.28 -24.12 0.80
CA VAL A 359 10.42 -24.72 1.53
C VAL A 359 10.12 -26.18 1.86
N ASN A 360 8.96 -26.45 2.45
CA ASN A 360 8.56 -27.82 2.79
C ASN A 360 8.37 -28.68 1.53
N ALA A 361 7.76 -28.15 0.47
CA ALA A 361 7.63 -28.85 -0.81
C ALA A 361 9.00 -29.15 -1.44
N ARG A 362 9.99 -28.25 -1.27
CA ARG A 362 11.36 -28.47 -1.73
C ARG A 362 12.04 -29.59 -0.94
N ILE A 363 11.87 -29.64 0.38
CA ILE A 363 12.33 -30.75 1.22
C ILE A 363 11.74 -32.08 0.74
N VAL A 364 10.43 -32.10 0.44
CA VAL A 364 9.77 -33.29 -0.12
C VAL A 364 10.43 -33.77 -1.42
N ASN A 365 10.79 -32.84 -2.31
CA ASN A 365 11.39 -33.17 -3.61
C ASN A 365 12.85 -33.60 -3.52
N ASP A 366 13.66 -32.92 -2.71
CA ASP A 366 15.11 -33.09 -2.71
C ASP A 366 15.60 -34.10 -1.66
N LEU A 367 14.91 -34.18 -0.52
CA LEU A 367 15.34 -34.94 0.66
C LEU A 367 14.42 -36.12 0.99
N GLY A 368 13.18 -36.11 0.49
CA GLY A 368 12.21 -37.20 0.63
C GLY A 368 10.89 -36.78 1.26
N ALA A 369 9.86 -37.61 1.08
CA ALA A 369 8.47 -37.34 1.45
C ALA A 369 8.17 -37.62 2.94
N TYR A 370 8.84 -36.90 3.86
CA TYR A 370 8.60 -37.04 5.30
C TYR A 370 7.24 -36.49 5.72
N ALA A 371 6.59 -37.14 6.68
CA ALA A 371 5.26 -36.75 7.17
C ALA A 371 5.21 -35.29 7.66
N SER A 372 6.25 -34.82 8.36
CA SER A 372 6.33 -33.44 8.84
C SER A 372 6.46 -32.41 7.72
N ALA A 373 7.28 -32.69 6.69
CA ALA A 373 7.42 -31.81 5.53
C ALA A 373 6.14 -31.77 4.69
N ILE A 374 5.47 -32.92 4.49
CA ILE A 374 4.17 -32.95 3.81
C ILE A 374 3.13 -32.15 4.59
N ALA A 375 3.06 -32.32 5.90
CA ALA A 375 2.14 -31.57 6.77
C ALA A 375 2.41 -30.06 6.71
N GLY A 376 3.67 -29.65 6.85
CA GLY A 376 4.07 -28.24 6.77
C GLY A 376 3.81 -27.61 5.41
N ALA A 377 4.02 -28.36 4.32
CA ALA A 377 3.69 -27.88 2.97
C ALA A 377 2.19 -27.65 2.80
N ARG A 378 1.36 -28.63 3.21
CA ARG A 378 -0.10 -28.55 3.15
C ARG A 378 -0.65 -27.43 4.02
N GLU A 379 -0.11 -27.25 5.22
CA GLU A 379 -0.49 -26.15 6.11
C GLU A 379 -0.18 -24.80 5.48
N GLY A 380 1.05 -24.62 4.96
CA GLY A 380 1.45 -23.40 4.27
C GLY A 380 0.56 -23.09 3.07
N PHE A 381 0.28 -24.07 2.21
CA PHE A 381 -0.62 -23.86 1.08
C PHE A 381 -2.06 -23.55 1.52
N ARG A 382 -2.58 -24.25 2.53
CA ARG A 382 -3.92 -24.01 3.07
C ARG A 382 -4.05 -22.59 3.61
N ASN A 383 -3.09 -22.13 4.41
CA ASN A 383 -3.10 -20.78 4.97
C ASN A 383 -2.93 -19.72 3.88
N ALA A 384 -2.02 -19.93 2.92
CA ALA A 384 -1.86 -19.02 1.78
C ALA A 384 -3.16 -18.92 0.95
N CYS A 385 -3.83 -20.05 0.67
CA CYS A 385 -5.10 -20.08 -0.06
C CYS A 385 -6.26 -19.49 0.75
N ALA A 386 -6.25 -19.60 2.08
CA ALA A 386 -7.27 -18.98 2.92
C ALA A 386 -7.14 -17.45 2.94
N LEU A 387 -5.91 -16.93 2.94
CA LEU A 387 -5.62 -15.49 2.93
C LEU A 387 -5.77 -14.86 1.53
N GLU A 388 -5.46 -15.62 0.48
CA GLU A 388 -5.56 -15.21 -0.94
C GLU A 388 -6.31 -16.26 -1.76
N PRO A 389 -7.63 -16.41 -1.56
CA PRO A 389 -8.42 -17.45 -2.21
C PRO A 389 -8.48 -17.29 -3.74
N HIS A 390 -8.31 -16.06 -4.23
CA HIS A 390 -8.42 -15.69 -5.64
C HIS A 390 -7.12 -15.84 -6.42
N LEU A 391 -6.00 -16.21 -5.77
CA LEU A 391 -4.74 -16.41 -6.47
C LEU A 391 -4.60 -17.85 -6.98
N PRO A 392 -4.59 -18.09 -8.30
CA PRO A 392 -4.61 -19.44 -8.85
C PRO A 392 -3.30 -20.20 -8.59
N TRP A 393 -2.18 -19.49 -8.41
CA TRP A 393 -0.87 -20.13 -8.27
C TRP A 393 -0.72 -20.92 -6.97
N PHE A 394 -1.35 -20.48 -5.88
CA PHE A 394 -1.27 -21.19 -4.60
C PHE A 394 -1.98 -22.54 -4.69
N TRP A 395 -3.17 -22.56 -5.31
CA TRP A 395 -3.91 -23.77 -5.63
C TRP A 395 -3.13 -24.69 -6.57
N TYR A 396 -2.50 -24.14 -7.62
CA TYR A 396 -1.71 -24.89 -8.60
C TYR A 396 -0.44 -25.51 -8.03
N GLU A 397 0.30 -24.78 -7.19
CA GLU A 397 1.50 -25.31 -6.54
C GLU A 397 1.13 -26.42 -5.55
N TRP A 398 0.02 -26.25 -4.82
CA TRP A 398 -0.51 -27.30 -3.95
C TRP A 398 -0.95 -28.53 -4.77
N ALA A 399 -1.70 -28.34 -5.85
CA ALA A 399 -2.09 -29.42 -6.76
C ALA A 399 -0.87 -30.18 -7.32
N THR A 400 0.20 -29.46 -7.66
CA THR A 400 1.45 -30.04 -8.14
C THR A 400 2.11 -30.92 -7.07
N LEU A 401 2.11 -30.48 -5.81
CA LEU A 401 2.60 -31.29 -4.69
C LEU A 401 1.75 -32.57 -4.51
N GLU A 402 0.42 -32.44 -4.46
CA GLU A 402 -0.47 -33.60 -4.28
C GLU A 402 -0.35 -34.62 -5.41
N ARG A 403 -0.21 -34.15 -6.66
CA ARG A 403 0.03 -35.02 -7.82
C ARG A 403 1.33 -35.81 -7.66
N ARG A 404 2.41 -35.17 -7.22
CA ARG A 404 3.70 -35.83 -6.98
C ARG A 404 3.64 -36.85 -5.86
N LEU A 405 2.79 -36.61 -4.85
CA LEU A 405 2.53 -37.56 -3.77
C LEU A 405 1.59 -38.71 -4.19
N GLY A 406 1.10 -38.72 -5.43
CA GLY A 406 0.17 -39.74 -5.95
C GLY A 406 -1.29 -39.53 -5.58
N HIS A 407 -1.65 -38.40 -4.93
CA HIS A 407 -3.02 -38.09 -4.56
C HIS A 407 -3.77 -37.39 -5.71
N LEU A 408 -3.94 -38.10 -6.82
CA LEU A 408 -4.43 -37.56 -8.10
C LEU A 408 -5.80 -36.86 -7.97
N GLU A 409 -6.75 -37.44 -7.24
CA GLU A 409 -8.08 -36.85 -7.03
C GLU A 409 -8.02 -35.50 -6.28
N SER A 410 -7.17 -35.42 -5.25
CA SER A 410 -6.97 -34.17 -4.51
C SER A 410 -6.27 -33.13 -5.38
N ALA A 411 -5.26 -33.55 -6.15
CA ALA A 411 -4.58 -32.68 -7.11
C ALA A 411 -5.56 -32.12 -8.15
N ARG A 412 -6.45 -32.97 -8.69
CA ARG A 412 -7.47 -32.59 -9.67
C ARG A 412 -8.41 -31.52 -9.12
N ARG A 413 -8.95 -31.72 -7.90
CA ARG A 413 -9.83 -30.74 -7.25
C ARG A 413 -9.14 -29.40 -7.02
N LEU A 414 -7.88 -29.40 -6.57
CA LEU A 414 -7.11 -28.18 -6.34
C LEU A 414 -6.78 -27.46 -7.66
N ALA A 415 -6.41 -28.18 -8.72
CA ALA A 415 -6.17 -27.60 -10.04
C ALA A 415 -7.45 -26.99 -10.64
N ALA A 416 -8.59 -27.69 -10.52
CA ALA A 416 -9.89 -27.17 -10.91
C ALA A 416 -10.27 -25.91 -10.11
N ARG A 417 -9.98 -25.87 -8.81
CA ARG A 417 -10.19 -24.67 -7.98
C ARG A 417 -9.39 -23.48 -8.49
N ALA A 418 -8.14 -23.67 -8.89
CA ALA A 418 -7.32 -22.61 -9.48
C ALA A 418 -7.98 -22.00 -10.75
N LEU A 419 -8.61 -22.86 -11.57
CA LEU A 419 -9.26 -22.47 -12.81
C LEU A 419 -10.63 -21.82 -12.62
N VAL A 420 -11.32 -22.12 -11.51
CA VAL A 420 -12.54 -21.39 -11.11
C VAL A 420 -12.22 -19.93 -10.80
N GLU A 421 -11.09 -19.68 -10.13
CA GLU A 421 -10.64 -18.33 -9.79
C GLU A 421 -10.08 -17.58 -11.01
N GLU A 422 -9.27 -18.25 -11.83
CA GLU A 422 -8.72 -17.67 -13.06
C GLU A 422 -8.89 -18.64 -14.25
N PRO A 423 -10.00 -18.53 -15.01
CA PRO A 423 -10.30 -19.43 -16.13
C PRO A 423 -9.27 -19.39 -17.26
N ASN A 424 -8.52 -18.30 -17.40
CA ASN A 424 -7.47 -18.16 -18.42
C ASN A 424 -6.08 -18.57 -17.91
N PHE A 425 -5.99 -19.25 -16.77
CA PHE A 425 -4.72 -19.68 -16.20
C PHE A 425 -4.16 -20.92 -16.91
N VAL A 426 -3.28 -20.67 -17.89
CA VAL A 426 -2.72 -21.70 -18.78
C VAL A 426 -1.97 -22.82 -18.02
N PRO A 427 -1.06 -22.54 -17.07
CA PRO A 427 -0.44 -23.60 -16.27
C PRO A 427 -1.46 -24.48 -15.53
N GLY A 428 -2.59 -23.93 -15.10
CA GLY A 428 -3.68 -24.68 -14.47
C GLY A 428 -4.27 -25.72 -15.41
N TRP A 429 -4.62 -25.33 -16.64
CA TRP A 429 -5.16 -26.25 -17.64
C TRP A 429 -4.16 -27.34 -18.06
N LEU A 430 -2.89 -26.98 -18.23
CA LEU A 430 -1.84 -27.96 -18.55
C LEU A 430 -1.60 -28.95 -17.40
N LEU A 431 -1.73 -28.51 -16.15
CA LEU A 431 -1.63 -29.41 -14.99
C LEU A 431 -2.85 -30.34 -14.94
N LEU A 432 -4.06 -29.82 -15.14
CA LEU A 432 -5.28 -30.64 -15.14
C LEU A 432 -5.24 -31.71 -16.25
N THR A 433 -4.79 -31.34 -17.45
CA THR A 433 -4.54 -32.27 -18.56
C THR A 433 -3.65 -33.45 -18.13
N ARG A 434 -2.54 -33.17 -17.43
CA ARG A 434 -1.63 -34.22 -16.96
C ARG A 434 -2.24 -35.09 -15.88
N ILE A 435 -2.99 -34.50 -14.95
CA ILE A 435 -3.67 -35.25 -13.89
C ILE A 435 -4.71 -36.19 -14.51
N ASP A 436 -5.47 -35.72 -15.50
CA ASP A 436 -6.48 -36.53 -16.17
C ASP A 436 -5.84 -37.64 -17.02
N LEU A 437 -4.66 -37.41 -17.61
CA LEU A 437 -3.85 -38.48 -18.22
C LEU A 437 -3.38 -39.52 -17.18
N ASP A 438 -2.87 -39.06 -16.02
CA ASP A 438 -2.44 -39.97 -14.94
C ASP A 438 -3.61 -40.80 -14.38
N LEU A 439 -4.85 -40.27 -14.46
CA LEU A 439 -6.10 -40.96 -14.10
C LEU A 439 -6.67 -41.85 -15.24
N GLY A 440 -6.07 -41.84 -16.44
CA GLY A 440 -6.58 -42.57 -17.61
C GLY A 440 -7.80 -41.92 -18.29
N GLN A 441 -8.14 -40.68 -17.95
CA GLN A 441 -9.28 -39.92 -18.48
C GLN A 441 -8.91 -39.15 -19.76
N VAL A 442 -8.50 -39.87 -20.80
CA VAL A 442 -7.92 -39.30 -22.04
C VAL A 442 -8.81 -38.24 -22.70
N LYS A 443 -10.13 -38.46 -22.75
CA LYS A 443 -11.07 -37.52 -23.35
C LYS A 443 -11.10 -36.17 -22.61
N LEU A 444 -11.14 -36.20 -21.28
CA LEU A 444 -11.12 -34.98 -20.47
C LEU A 444 -9.78 -34.25 -20.60
N ALA A 445 -8.67 -35.00 -20.64
CA ALA A 445 -7.36 -34.42 -20.90
C ALA A 445 -7.30 -33.69 -22.26
N GLN A 446 -7.88 -34.25 -23.33
CA GLN A 446 -7.97 -33.57 -24.62
C GLN A 446 -8.80 -32.28 -24.54
N GLU A 447 -9.95 -32.31 -23.87
CA GLU A 447 -10.81 -31.14 -23.68
C GLU A 447 -10.09 -30.02 -22.90
N ASP A 448 -9.42 -30.37 -21.80
CA ASP A 448 -8.67 -29.42 -20.98
C ASP A 448 -7.44 -28.86 -21.71
N PHE A 449 -6.77 -29.66 -22.53
CA PHE A 449 -5.68 -29.20 -23.37
C PHE A 449 -6.15 -28.19 -24.43
N GLN A 450 -7.31 -28.42 -25.04
CA GLN A 450 -7.93 -27.44 -25.95
C GLN A 450 -8.32 -26.15 -25.24
N ARG A 451 -8.80 -26.23 -24.00
CA ARG A 451 -9.05 -25.05 -23.17
C ARG A 451 -7.77 -24.27 -22.85
N ALA A 452 -6.64 -24.95 -22.63
CA ALA A 452 -5.34 -24.29 -22.47
C ALA A 452 -4.96 -23.45 -23.71
N HIS A 453 -5.18 -23.99 -24.92
CA HIS A 453 -4.98 -23.23 -26.16
C HIS A 453 -5.95 -22.05 -26.27
N GLY A 454 -7.22 -22.24 -25.91
CA GLY A 454 -8.23 -21.18 -25.86
C GLY A 454 -7.85 -20.04 -24.93
N ALA A 455 -7.44 -20.35 -23.70
CA ALA A 455 -6.98 -19.39 -22.71
C ALA A 455 -5.81 -18.55 -23.24
N ARG A 456 -4.84 -19.17 -23.92
CA ARG A 456 -3.71 -18.45 -24.55
C ARG A 456 -4.15 -17.46 -25.62
N LYS A 457 -5.20 -17.75 -26.38
CA LYS A 457 -5.72 -16.85 -27.44
C LYS A 457 -6.25 -15.53 -26.87
N CYS A 458 -6.82 -15.54 -25.66
CA CYS A 458 -7.33 -14.32 -25.01
C CYS A 458 -6.27 -13.20 -24.97
N PHE A 459 -5.00 -13.58 -24.78
CA PHE A 459 -3.90 -12.65 -24.59
C PHE A 459 -3.19 -12.24 -25.90
N GLN A 460 -3.64 -12.71 -27.06
CA GLN A 460 -2.98 -12.40 -28.34
C GLN A 460 -3.23 -10.94 -28.77
N GLY A 461 -2.22 -10.31 -29.37
CA GLY A 461 -2.35 -8.97 -29.98
C GLY A 461 -2.38 -7.79 -29.00
N ARG A 462 -2.19 -8.01 -27.70
CA ARG A 462 -2.15 -6.96 -26.66
C ARG A 462 -0.84 -6.97 -25.87
N LYS A 463 -0.47 -5.81 -25.33
CA LYS A 463 0.61 -5.71 -24.34
C LYS A 463 0.12 -6.32 -23.03
N LEU A 464 0.89 -7.26 -22.50
CA LEU A 464 0.53 -8.02 -21.30
C LEU A 464 1.09 -7.37 -20.04
N GLU A 465 0.25 -7.27 -19.01
CA GLU A 465 0.70 -6.90 -17.68
C GLU A 465 1.53 -8.04 -17.04
N PRO A 466 2.41 -7.75 -16.06
CA PRO A 466 3.21 -8.79 -15.41
C PRO A 466 2.39 -9.97 -14.84
N TYR A 467 1.20 -9.71 -14.29
CA TYR A 467 0.28 -10.74 -13.80
C TYR A 467 -0.20 -11.65 -14.95
N GLU A 468 -0.59 -11.05 -16.08
CA GLU A 468 -1.06 -11.77 -17.27
C GLU A 468 0.04 -12.61 -17.91
N GLN A 469 1.27 -12.09 -17.92
CA GLN A 469 2.45 -12.86 -18.36
C GLN A 469 2.64 -14.10 -17.50
N GLN A 470 2.43 -14.00 -16.18
CA GLN A 470 2.49 -15.15 -15.28
C GLN A 470 1.35 -16.15 -15.53
N LEU A 471 0.14 -15.68 -15.83
CA LEU A 471 -0.98 -16.57 -16.19
C LEU A 471 -0.70 -17.40 -17.45
N LEU A 472 0.15 -16.90 -18.36
CA LEU A 472 0.55 -17.57 -19.59
C LEU A 472 1.83 -18.40 -19.48
N ARG A 473 2.61 -18.21 -18.41
CA ARG A 473 3.98 -18.69 -18.33
C ARG A 473 4.03 -20.22 -18.21
N ALA A 474 4.10 -20.90 -19.35
CA ALA A 474 4.30 -22.33 -19.46
C ALA A 474 5.53 -22.63 -20.34
N PRO A 475 6.49 -23.47 -19.88
CA PRO A 475 7.65 -23.83 -20.69
C PRO A 475 7.25 -24.53 -22.00
N ALA A 476 7.95 -24.26 -23.11
CA ALA A 476 7.62 -24.84 -24.41
C ALA A 476 7.66 -26.37 -24.45
N TRP A 477 8.51 -27.00 -23.62
CA TRP A 477 8.56 -28.46 -23.52
C TRP A 477 7.27 -29.06 -22.97
N GLN A 478 6.53 -28.32 -22.13
CA GLN A 478 5.27 -28.80 -21.54
C GLN A 478 4.19 -29.00 -22.59
N TRP A 479 4.12 -28.08 -23.55
CA TRP A 479 3.22 -28.16 -24.70
C TRP A 479 3.58 -29.33 -25.60
N ARG A 480 4.84 -29.38 -26.07
CA ARG A 480 5.32 -30.45 -26.96
C ARG A 480 5.13 -31.85 -26.38
N GLN A 481 5.34 -32.00 -25.07
CA GLN A 481 5.11 -33.27 -24.40
C GLN A 481 3.63 -33.70 -24.46
N LEU A 482 2.71 -32.78 -24.18
CA LEU A 482 1.28 -33.07 -24.19
C LEU A 482 0.76 -33.28 -25.62
N GLU A 483 1.23 -32.51 -26.60
CA GLU A 483 0.94 -32.69 -28.02
C GLU A 483 1.40 -34.08 -28.53
N ALA A 484 2.52 -34.59 -28.03
CA ALA A 484 3.01 -35.92 -28.39
C ALA A 484 2.30 -37.07 -27.65
N THR A 485 1.69 -36.78 -26.50
CA THR A 485 1.05 -37.80 -25.64
C THR A 485 -0.44 -37.96 -25.95
N LEU A 486 -1.11 -36.87 -26.33
CA LEU A 486 -2.53 -36.88 -26.66
C LEU A 486 -2.72 -37.39 -28.11
N PRO A 487 -3.67 -38.32 -28.33
CA PRO A 487 -3.94 -38.89 -29.65
C PRO A 487 -4.71 -37.95 -30.57
#